data_AF-A0A1H6CXI3-F1
#
_entry.id   AF-A0A1H6CXI3-F1
#
_cell.length_a   1.000
_cell.length_b   1.000
_cell.length_c   1.000
_cell.angle_alpha   90.00
_cell.angle_beta   90.00
_cell.angle_gamma   90.00
#
_symmetry.space_group_name_H-M   'P 1'
#
loop_
_entity.id
_entity.type
_entity.pdbx_description
1 polymer ?
#
loop_
_entity_poly.entity_id
_entity_poly.type
_entity_poly.pdbx_seq_one_letter_code
_entity_poly.pdbx_strand_id
1 'polypeptide(L)' 'MRTGTYPPGRFTGTNILINAACPGLVATDFTGFQAPRTPQQGAATAIRLATLPDGGPTGSFFEDDGIIPW' A
#
# COMPACT_ATOMS: atom_id res chain seq x y z
N MET A 1 -21.00 -6.42 3.70
CA MET A 1 -20.12 -6.94 4.77
C MET A 1 -20.25 -8.46 4.81
N ARG A 2 -19.31 -9.21 4.25
CA ARG A 2 -19.36 -10.69 4.26
C ARG A 2 -18.55 -11.21 5.44
N THR A 3 -19.23 -11.71 6.46
CA THR A 3 -18.70 -12.53 7.55
C THR A 3 -18.49 -13.95 7.04
N GLY A 4 -17.37 -14.20 6.40
CA GLY A 4 -16.89 -15.54 6.09
C GLY A 4 -15.49 -15.70 6.66
N THR A 5 -15.23 -16.77 7.40
CA THR A 5 -13.88 -17.11 7.86
C THR A 5 -13.07 -17.56 6.65
N TYR A 6 -12.35 -16.62 6.02
CA TYR A 6 -11.38 -16.99 5.00
C TYR A 6 -10.30 -17.86 5.65
N PRO A 7 -9.83 -18.92 4.96
CA PRO A 7 -8.66 -19.64 5.43
C PRO A 7 -7.50 -18.64 5.57
N PRO A 8 -6.57 -18.88 6.51
CA PRO A 8 -5.41 -18.02 6.68
C PRO A 8 -4.73 -17.83 5.32
N GLY A 9 -4.38 -16.59 5.00
CA GLY A 9 -3.68 -16.28 3.76
C GLY A 9 -2.40 -17.09 3.64
N ARG A 10 -1.95 -17.33 2.41
CA ARG A 10 -0.76 -18.15 2.08
C ARG A 10 0.50 -17.80 2.89
N PHE A 11 0.60 -16.58 3.40
CA PHE A 11 1.78 -16.05 4.08
C PHE A 11 1.60 -15.88 5.60
N THR A 12 0.47 -16.32 6.16
CA THR A 12 0.23 -16.30 7.60
C THR A 12 1.31 -17.08 8.36
N GLY A 13 1.88 -16.47 9.40
CA GLY A 13 2.94 -17.06 10.22
C GLY A 13 4.35 -16.92 9.64
N THR A 14 4.50 -16.31 8.47
CA THR A 14 5.81 -15.91 7.92
C THR A 14 6.11 -14.45 8.25
N ASN A 15 7.33 -14.01 7.97
CA ASN A 15 7.73 -12.60 8.06
C ASN A 15 7.46 -11.82 6.74
N ILE A 16 6.63 -12.34 5.84
CA ILE A 16 6.28 -11.65 4.60
C ILE A 16 5.12 -10.69 4.88
N LEU A 17 5.35 -9.40 4.64
CA LEU A 17 4.35 -8.35 4.76
C LEU A 17 3.74 -8.04 3.38
N ILE A 18 2.41 -7.99 3.29
CA ILE A 18 1.69 -7.72 2.04
C ILE A 18 0.68 -6.61 2.30
N ASN A 19 0.78 -5.49 1.60
CA ASN A 19 -0.13 -4.35 1.74
C ASN A 19 -0.47 -3.75 0.38
N ALA A 20 -1.61 -3.08 0.30
CA ALA A 20 -1.95 -2.23 -0.82
C ALA A 20 -1.47 -0.79 -0.56
N ALA A 21 -1.07 -0.08 -1.62
CA ALA A 21 -0.57 1.28 -1.55
C ALA A 21 -1.26 2.16 -2.60
N CYS A 22 -1.76 3.32 -2.19
CA CYS A 22 -2.24 4.37 -3.07
C CYS A 22 -1.13 5.41 -3.26
N PRO A 23 -0.61 5.60 -4.49
CA PRO A 23 0.41 6.62 -4.76
C PRO A 23 -0.18 8.05 -4.88
N GLY A 24 -1.52 8.17 -4.79
CA GLY A 24 -2.25 9.37 -5.17
C GLY A 24 -2.27 9.61 -6.69
N LEU A 25 -2.65 10.81 -7.10
CA LEU A 25 -2.65 11.22 -8.51
C LEU A 25 -1.29 11.82 -8.89
N VAL A 26 -0.47 11.06 -9.63
CA VAL A 26 0.95 11.33 -9.89
C VAL A 26 1.22 11.69 -11.34
N ALA A 27 2.09 12.67 -11.59
CA ALA A 27 2.53 13.15 -12.90
C ALA A 27 3.46 12.12 -13.57
N THR A 28 2.87 11.23 -14.35
CA THR A 28 3.55 10.20 -15.13
C THR A 28 2.95 10.17 -16.54
N ASP A 29 3.46 9.31 -17.42
CA ASP A 29 2.85 9.06 -18.73
C ASP A 29 1.36 8.71 -18.63
N PHE A 30 0.95 7.98 -17.57
CA PHE A 30 -0.45 7.58 -17.35
C PHE A 30 -1.38 8.78 -17.14
N THR A 31 -0.89 9.87 -16.56
CA THR A 31 -1.66 11.10 -16.32
C THR A 31 -1.32 12.22 -17.31
N GLY A 32 -0.56 11.92 -18.37
CA GLY A 32 -0.07 12.92 -19.32
C GLY A 32 0.79 14.01 -18.66
N PHE A 33 1.43 13.70 -17.53
CA PHE A 33 2.17 14.65 -16.70
C PHE A 33 1.34 15.85 -16.17
N GLN A 34 0.00 15.77 -16.17
CA GLN A 34 -0.88 16.87 -15.72
C GLN A 34 -1.37 16.74 -14.27
N ALA A 35 -0.84 15.79 -13.52
CA ALA A 35 -1.22 15.56 -12.13
C ALA A 35 -0.39 16.42 -11.16
N PRO A 36 -0.92 16.76 -9.97
CA PRO A 36 -0.26 17.70 -9.05
C PRO A 36 0.96 17.12 -8.32
N ARG A 37 1.10 15.79 -8.25
CA ARG A 37 2.19 15.13 -7.50
C ARG A 37 3.32 14.70 -8.41
N THR A 38 4.55 14.82 -7.93
CA THR A 38 5.75 14.27 -8.57
C THR A 38 5.85 12.74 -8.38
N PRO A 39 6.57 12.01 -9.25
CA PRO A 39 6.89 10.60 -9.04
C PRO A 39 7.54 10.30 -7.68
N GLN A 40 8.40 11.20 -7.19
CA GLN A 40 9.05 11.09 -5.89
C GLN A 40 8.03 11.11 -4.74
N GLN A 41 7.05 12.02 -4.80
CA GLN A 41 5.94 12.05 -3.84
C GLN A 41 5.06 10.80 -3.95
N GLY A 42 4.79 10.32 -5.16
CA GLY A 42 3.98 9.10 -5.37
C GLY A 42 4.65 7.82 -4.85
N ALA A 43 5.98 7.76 -4.89
CA ALA A 43 6.74 6.60 -4.44
C ALA A 43 6.86 6.48 -2.92
N ALA A 44 6.63 7.57 -2.16
CA ALA A 44 6.88 7.64 -0.73
C ALA A 44 6.19 6.51 0.05
N THR A 45 4.88 6.28 -0.19
CA THR A 45 4.12 5.23 0.50
C THR A 45 4.61 3.82 0.12
N ALA A 46 4.92 3.58 -1.16
CA ALA A 46 5.45 2.29 -1.59
C ALA A 46 6.82 1.99 -0.97
N ILE A 47 7.72 2.99 -0.92
CA ILE A 47 9.04 2.88 -0.30
C ILE A 47 8.89 2.60 1.20
N ARG A 48 8.05 3.36 1.91
CA ARG A 48 7.77 3.14 3.34
C ARG A 48 7.32 1.72 3.62
N LEU A 49 6.43 1.16 2.80
CA LEU A 49 5.95 -0.22 2.95
C LEU A 49 7.02 -1.26 2.61
N ALA A 50 7.88 -0.98 1.63
CA ALA A 50 8.99 -1.85 1.25
C ALA A 50 10.11 -1.90 2.30
N THR A 51 10.21 -0.88 3.16
CA THR A 51 11.24 -0.78 4.22
C THR A 51 10.68 -0.97 5.62
N LEU A 52 9.50 -1.59 5.77
CA LEU A 52 8.95 -1.88 7.09
C LEU A 52 9.85 -2.86 7.86
N PRO A 53 9.95 -2.70 9.19
CA PRO A 53 10.58 -3.72 10.02
C PRO A 53 9.71 -4.98 10.06
N ASP A 54 10.34 -6.08 10.47
CA ASP A 54 9.67 -7.33 10.82
C ASP A 54 8.52 -7.08 11.80
N GLY A 55 7.41 -7.82 11.64
CA GLY A 55 6.21 -7.63 12.44
C GLY A 55 5.42 -6.33 12.13
N GLY A 56 5.79 -5.63 11.05
CA GLY A 56 5.03 -4.51 10.52
C GLY A 56 3.61 -4.89 10.07
N PRO A 57 2.78 -3.90 9.70
CA PRO A 57 1.42 -4.15 9.25
C PRO A 57 1.37 -5.04 8.00
N THR A 58 0.35 -5.88 7.91
CA THR A 58 0.08 -6.75 6.75
C THR A 58 -1.43 -6.87 6.55
N GLY A 59 -1.87 -6.99 5.29
CA GLY A 59 -3.28 -7.06 4.91
C GLY A 59 -4.04 -5.73 4.95
N SER A 60 -3.33 -4.59 4.91
CA SER A 60 -3.93 -3.25 5.00
C SER A 60 -3.75 -2.44 3.70
N PHE A 61 -4.53 -1.38 3.55
CA PHE A 61 -4.41 -0.41 2.45
C PHE A 61 -3.91 0.92 2.98
N PHE A 62 -2.91 1.51 2.33
CA PHE A 62 -2.25 2.72 2.78
C PHE A 62 -2.28 3.83 1.74
N GLU A 63 -2.36 5.07 2.21
CA GLU A 63 -1.93 6.28 1.51
C GLU A 63 -0.91 7.05 2.38
N ASP A 64 -0.64 8.31 2.02
CA ASP A 64 0.32 9.16 2.73
C ASP A 64 -0.01 9.33 4.22
N ASP A 65 -1.29 9.52 4.53
CA ASP A 65 -1.78 9.78 5.89
C ASP A 65 -1.95 8.52 6.74
N GLY A 66 -1.66 7.33 6.16
CA GLY A 66 -1.67 6.06 6.88
C GLY A 66 -2.67 5.05 6.30
N ILE A 67 -3.31 4.28 7.18
CA ILE A 67 -4.21 3.19 6.80
C ILE A 67 -5.57 3.77 6.41
N ILE A 68 -6.11 3.31 5.28
CA ILE A 68 -7.47 3.59 4.84
C ILE A 68 -8.29 2.29 4.78
N PRO A 69 -9.62 2.36 5.02
CA PRO A 69 -10.49 1.20 4.88
C PRO A 69 -10.48 0.64 3.45
N TRP A 70 -10.58 -0.69 3.35
CA TRP A 70 -10.86 -1.39 2.10
C TRP A 70 -12.35 -1.35 1.77
#